data_AF-A0A938YZ57-F1
#
_entry.id   AF-A0A938YZ57-F1
#
_cell.length_a   1.000
_cell.length_b   1.000
_cell.length_c   1.000
_cell.angle_alpha   90.00
_cell.angle_beta   90.00
_cell.angle_gamma   90.00
#
_symmetry.space_group_name_H-M   'P 1'
#
loop_
_entity.id
_entity.type
_entity.pdbx_description
1 polymer ?
#
loop_
_entity_poly.entity_id
_entity_poly.type
_entity_poly.pdbx_seq_one_letter_code
_entity_poly.pdbx_strand_id
1 'polypeptide(L)'
;VIQRNRFTINGNVPVVVTSEPILIQLGDTLKKGGHQLMGVDCSFLAYSRMFQRQINWSENFVLVELDAGIANITFFEELVPTYLQYEDYNQANWKYIEKAQSVQVNFRESAEIQALEGLAETLNSVIAYYYQEISPDCELKKIYLVGGHPMLRKEVQEIFHDVSSLPVKMISAKVSETSKKKIPDRYVLAAGLAMKEV
;
A
#
# COMPACT_ATOMS: atom_id res chain seq x y z
N VAL A 1 29.04 -3.13 18.28
CA VAL A 1 28.08 -2.35 19.10
C VAL A 1 26.97 -1.89 18.17
N ILE A 2 25.79 -2.50 18.23
CA ILE A 2 24.66 -2.19 17.33
C ILE A 2 23.87 -1.04 17.96
N GLN A 3 23.92 0.16 17.37
CA GLN A 3 23.01 1.25 17.73
C GLN A 3 21.64 0.98 17.08
N ARG A 4 20.70 0.47 17.88
CA ARG A 4 19.29 0.27 17.53
C ARG A 4 18.48 1.57 17.65
N ASN A 5 18.85 2.63 16.93
CA ASN A 5 18.03 3.85 16.81
C ASN A 5 17.69 4.11 15.33
N ARG A 6 16.98 3.18 14.68
CA ARG A 6 16.56 3.30 13.26
C ARG A 6 15.08 3.64 13.06
N PHE A 7 14.36 3.98 14.12
CA PHE A 7 12.91 4.26 14.07
C PHE A 7 12.55 5.63 14.65
N THR A 8 13.49 6.57 14.68
CA THR A 8 13.21 7.92 15.17
C THR A 8 13.42 8.93 14.07
N ILE A 9 12.45 9.81 13.86
CA ILE A 9 12.61 10.99 13.01
C ILE A 9 12.77 12.18 13.93
N ASN A 10 13.89 12.90 13.80
CA ASN A 10 14.21 14.07 14.64
C ASN A 10 14.09 13.78 16.15
N GLY A 11 14.40 12.55 16.58
CA GLY A 11 14.30 12.09 17.97
C GLY A 11 12.90 11.62 18.42
N ASN A 12 11.89 11.67 17.56
CA ASN A 12 10.53 11.25 17.86
C ASN A 12 10.24 9.82 17.39
N VAL A 13 9.45 9.08 18.15
CA VAL A 13 9.01 7.71 17.80
C VAL A 13 7.66 7.78 17.07
N PRO A 14 7.56 7.25 15.84
CA PRO A 14 6.30 7.18 15.12
C PRO A 14 5.37 6.17 15.80
N VAL A 15 4.11 6.56 16.00
CA VAL A 15 3.08 5.67 16.53
C VAL A 15 1.94 5.61 15.53
N VAL A 16 1.56 4.38 15.16
CA VAL A 16 0.41 4.12 14.31
C VAL A 16 -0.71 3.62 15.18
N VAL A 17 -1.85 4.30 15.11
CA VAL A 17 -3.03 3.99 15.93
C VAL A 17 -4.21 3.69 15.03
N THR A 18 -5.11 2.83 15.53
CA THR A 18 -6.41 2.57 14.91
C THR A 18 -7.47 2.48 16.00
N SER A 19 -8.73 2.46 15.62
CA SER A 19 -9.83 2.41 16.57
C SER A 19 -10.02 1.00 17.13
N GLU A 20 -10.27 0.90 18.44
CA GLU A 20 -10.61 -0.37 19.09
C GLU A 20 -11.80 -1.09 18.45
N PRO A 21 -12.90 -0.42 18.03
CA PRO A 21 -14.01 -1.07 17.35
C PRO A 21 -13.60 -1.84 16.08
N ILE A 22 -12.65 -1.31 15.30
CA ILE A 22 -12.13 -2.00 14.10
C ILE A 22 -11.42 -3.30 14.51
N LEU A 23 -10.60 -3.26 15.57
CA LEU A 23 -9.89 -4.42 16.08
C LEU A 23 -10.86 -5.51 16.57
N ILE A 24 -11.93 -5.11 17.27
CA ILE A 24 -12.99 -6.02 17.72
C ILE A 24 -13.68 -6.67 16.52
N GLN A 25 -14.09 -5.87 15.53
CA GLN A 25 -14.76 -6.36 14.33
C GLN A 25 -13.90 -7.37 13.54
N LEU A 26 -12.60 -7.09 13.41
CA LEU A 26 -11.65 -8.02 12.78
C LEU A 26 -11.57 -9.35 13.56
N GLY A 27 -11.44 -9.28 14.88
CA GLY A 27 -11.38 -10.45 15.75
C GLY A 27 -12.64 -11.31 15.66
N ASP A 28 -13.82 -10.69 15.68
CA ASP A 28 -15.10 -11.39 15.58
C ASP A 28 -15.30 -12.02 14.20
N THR A 29 -14.82 -11.37 13.14
CA THR A 29 -14.87 -11.92 11.78
C THR A 29 -14.02 -13.18 11.65
N LEU A 30 -12.79 -13.18 12.19
CA LEU A 30 -11.94 -14.37 12.19
C LEU A 30 -12.53 -15.52 13.02
N LYS A 31 -13.14 -15.20 14.18
CA LYS A 31 -13.81 -16.20 15.03
C LYS A 31 -14.97 -16.90 14.33
N LYS A 32 -15.76 -16.17 13.53
CA LYS A 32 -16.84 -16.77 12.70
C LYS A 32 -16.30 -17.81 11.71
N GLY A 33 -15.06 -17.64 11.25
CA GLY A 33 -14.35 -18.60 10.42
C GLY A 33 -13.65 -19.73 11.18
N GLY A 34 -13.78 -19.80 12.51
CA GLY A 34 -13.08 -20.79 13.34
C GLY A 34 -11.61 -20.46 13.60
N HIS A 35 -11.20 -19.21 13.38
CA HIS A 35 -9.83 -18.74 13.58
C HIS A 35 -9.72 -17.80 14.79
N GLN A 36 -8.50 -17.67 15.32
CA GLN A 36 -8.17 -16.72 16.39
C GLN A 36 -7.30 -15.60 15.83
N LEU A 37 -7.61 -14.36 16.23
CA LEU A 37 -6.76 -13.21 15.92
C LEU A 37 -5.50 -13.27 16.78
N MET A 38 -4.34 -13.50 16.14
CA MET A 38 -3.03 -13.56 16.81
C MET A 38 -2.32 -12.21 16.85
N GLY A 39 -2.59 -11.34 15.88
CA GLY A 39 -2.01 -10.01 15.80
C GLY A 39 -2.62 -9.19 14.68
N VAL A 40 -2.52 -7.88 14.79
CA VAL A 40 -2.92 -6.92 13.76
C VAL A 40 -1.67 -6.19 13.29
N ASP A 41 -1.65 -5.81 12.02
CA ASP A 41 -0.54 -5.11 11.40
C ASP A 41 -1.03 -4.12 10.35
N CYS A 42 -0.15 -3.21 9.93
CA CYS A 42 -0.45 -2.25 8.88
C CYS A 42 0.02 -2.77 7.50
N SER A 43 -0.74 -2.48 6.44
CA SER A 43 -0.43 -2.98 5.09
C SER A 43 0.92 -2.53 4.57
N PHE A 44 1.28 -1.25 4.76
CA PHE A 44 2.59 -0.72 4.35
C PHE A 44 3.77 -1.42 5.03
N LEU A 45 3.62 -1.93 6.26
CA LEU A 45 4.65 -2.74 6.93
C LEU A 45 4.71 -4.16 6.37
N ALA A 46 3.58 -4.75 5.99
CA ALA A 46 3.57 -6.04 5.31
C ALA A 46 4.26 -5.94 3.95
N TYR A 47 3.98 -4.88 3.18
CA TYR A 47 4.67 -4.62 1.92
C TYR A 47 6.16 -4.32 2.10
N SER A 48 6.55 -3.61 3.16
CA SER A 48 7.97 -3.35 3.43
C SER A 48 8.76 -4.63 3.63
N ARG A 49 8.19 -5.62 4.33
CA ARG A 49 8.78 -6.96 4.49
C ARG A 49 8.89 -7.69 3.15
N MET A 50 7.84 -7.64 2.33
CA MET A 50 7.83 -8.32 1.01
C MET A 50 8.82 -7.72 0.01
N PHE A 51 9.07 -6.41 0.10
CA PHE A 51 9.81 -5.67 -0.92
C PHE A 51 11.14 -5.11 -0.44
N GLN A 52 11.71 -5.69 0.62
CA GLN A 52 12.95 -5.23 1.27
C GLN A 52 14.09 -4.97 0.27
N ARG A 53 14.18 -5.73 -0.82
CA ARG A 53 15.23 -5.62 -1.84
C ARG A 53 14.86 -4.82 -3.09
N GLN A 54 13.59 -4.45 -3.25
CA GLN A 54 13.09 -3.75 -4.44
C GLN A 54 12.88 -2.25 -4.18
N ILE A 55 12.65 -1.90 -2.92
CA ILE A 55 12.55 -0.53 -2.42
C ILE A 55 13.94 -0.09 -1.93
N ASN A 56 14.33 1.13 -2.28
CA ASN A 56 15.54 1.73 -1.72
C ASN A 56 15.18 2.43 -0.42
N TRP A 57 15.32 1.73 0.70
CA TRP A 57 14.91 2.21 2.02
C TRP A 57 15.77 3.33 2.61
N SER A 58 16.86 3.72 1.95
CA SER A 58 17.63 4.91 2.33
C SER A 58 17.14 6.19 1.63
N GLU A 59 16.09 6.09 0.80
CA GLU A 59 15.46 7.23 0.13
C GLU A 59 14.11 7.53 0.79
N ASN A 60 13.64 8.76 0.63
CA ASN A 60 12.26 9.10 0.96
C ASN A 60 11.38 8.77 -0.25
N PHE A 61 10.24 8.14 -0.03
CA PHE A 61 9.37 7.67 -1.12
C PHE A 61 7.92 7.63 -0.70
N VAL A 62 7.05 7.46 -1.70
CA VAL A 62 5.62 7.22 -1.49
C VAL A 62 5.30 5.79 -1.89
N LEU A 63 4.59 5.06 -1.04
CA LEU A 63 4.01 3.75 -1.35
C LEU A 63 2.51 3.91 -1.54
N VAL A 64 2.00 3.58 -2.72
CA VAL A 64 0.58 3.63 -3.04
C VAL A 64 0.09 2.20 -3.24
N GLU A 65 -0.73 1.74 -2.29
CA GLU A 65 -1.46 0.48 -2.38
C GLU A 65 -2.80 0.72 -3.07
N LEU A 66 -3.00 0.11 -4.24
CA LEU A 66 -4.22 0.18 -5.03
C LEU A 66 -4.99 -1.15 -4.94
N ASP A 67 -6.21 -1.07 -4.42
CA ASP A 67 -7.14 -2.19 -4.37
C ASP A 67 -8.47 -1.80 -5.01
N ALA A 68 -9.58 -2.41 -4.59
CA ALA A 68 -10.87 -2.28 -5.26
C ALA A 68 -11.52 -0.90 -5.06
N GLY A 69 -11.07 0.09 -5.83
CA GLY A 69 -11.59 1.47 -5.77
C GLY A 69 -11.06 2.26 -4.57
N ILE A 70 -10.04 1.73 -3.88
CA ILE A 70 -9.44 2.32 -2.69
C ILE A 70 -7.93 2.42 -2.90
N ALA A 71 -7.34 3.51 -2.42
CA ALA A 71 -5.91 3.70 -2.36
C ALA A 71 -5.45 4.02 -0.93
N ASN A 72 -4.41 3.34 -0.45
CA ASN A 72 -3.68 3.76 0.74
C ASN A 72 -2.34 4.35 0.29
N ILE A 73 -2.12 5.63 0.59
CA ILE A 73 -0.92 6.38 0.25
C ILE A 73 -0.11 6.57 1.53
N THR A 74 1.08 5.98 1.58
CA THR A 74 1.99 6.08 2.73
C THR A 74 3.29 6.76 2.31
N PHE A 75 3.66 7.81 3.03
CA PHE A 75 4.93 8.52 2.85
C PHE A 75 5.95 7.94 3.82
N PHE A 76 7.14 7.71 3.30
CA PHE A 76 8.28 7.23 4.06
C PHE A 76 9.42 8.25 4.00
N GLU A 77 9.96 8.54 5.17
CA GLU A 77 11.30 9.11 5.30
C GLU A 77 12.25 8.00 5.72
N GLU A 78 13.11 7.60 4.80
CA GLU A 78 13.90 6.38 4.89
C GLU A 78 13.04 5.13 5.21
N LEU A 79 13.18 4.58 6.42
CA LEU A 79 12.47 3.39 6.90
C LEU A 79 11.21 3.72 7.69
N VAL A 80 10.92 5.00 7.93
CA VAL A 80 9.90 5.43 8.88
C VAL A 80 8.68 5.99 8.14
N PRO A 81 7.48 5.42 8.33
CA PRO A 81 6.26 6.00 7.81
C PRO A 81 5.94 7.30 8.56
N THR A 82 5.74 8.39 7.83
CA THR A 82 5.53 9.74 8.38
C THR A 82 4.12 10.26 8.18
N TYR A 83 3.48 9.88 7.08
CA TYR A 83 2.14 10.33 6.73
C TYR A 83 1.38 9.24 6.00
N LEU A 84 0.09 9.15 6.28
CA LEU A 84 -0.82 8.16 5.71
C LEU A 84 -2.09 8.88 5.26
N GLN A 85 -2.51 8.58 4.04
CA GLN A 85 -3.75 9.07 3.45
C GLN A 85 -4.54 7.87 2.90
N TYR A 86 -5.82 7.79 3.25
CA TYR A 86 -6.77 6.86 2.68
C TYR A 86 -7.62 7.60 1.66
N GLU A 87 -7.76 7.04 0.46
CA GLU A 87 -8.61 7.57 -0.60
C GLU A 87 -9.59 6.51 -1.09
N ASP A 88 -10.89 6.77 -0.94
CA ASP A 88 -11.94 6.07 -1.68
C ASP A 88 -12.11 6.78 -3.03
N TYR A 89 -11.34 6.34 -4.02
CA TYR A 89 -11.32 7.00 -5.33
C TYR A 89 -12.41 6.47 -6.27
N ASN A 90 -12.90 5.24 -6.08
CA ASN A 90 -13.92 4.65 -6.94
C ASN A 90 -14.65 3.42 -6.36
N GLN A 91 -14.75 3.23 -5.05
CA GLN A 91 -15.29 1.99 -4.47
C GLN A 91 -16.69 1.63 -5.01
N ALA A 92 -17.53 2.63 -5.32
CA ALA A 92 -18.87 2.43 -5.87
C ALA A 92 -18.90 1.77 -7.27
N ASN A 93 -17.81 1.83 -8.04
CA ASN A 93 -17.70 1.17 -9.35
C ASN A 93 -17.51 -0.35 -9.21
N TRP A 94 -17.06 -0.81 -8.04
CA TRP A 94 -16.68 -2.19 -7.80
C TRP A 94 -17.83 -3.06 -7.32
N LYS A 95 -17.95 -4.24 -7.93
CA LYS A 95 -18.96 -5.24 -7.59
C LYS A 95 -18.31 -6.58 -7.36
N TYR A 96 -18.72 -7.24 -6.29
CA TYR A 96 -18.31 -8.59 -5.94
C TYR A 96 -19.48 -9.54 -6.14
N ILE A 97 -19.28 -10.56 -6.96
CA ILE A 97 -20.25 -11.61 -7.20
C ILE A 97 -19.69 -12.88 -6.57
N GLU A 98 -20.25 -13.24 -5.41
CA GLU A 98 -19.95 -14.51 -4.77
C GLU A 98 -20.58 -15.66 -5.56
N LYS A 99 -19.75 -16.61 -5.99
CA LYS A 99 -20.13 -17.90 -6.54
C LYS A 99 -19.72 -18.98 -5.56
N ALA A 100 -20.32 -20.16 -5.66
CA ALA A 100 -20.15 -21.27 -4.71
C ALA A 100 -18.70 -21.66 -4.36
N GLN A 101 -17.71 -21.35 -5.22
CA GLN A 101 -16.28 -21.61 -4.99
C GLN A 101 -15.36 -20.45 -5.39
N SER A 102 -15.90 -19.28 -5.77
CA SER A 102 -15.06 -18.15 -6.17
C SER A 102 -15.77 -16.81 -5.98
N VAL A 103 -14.99 -15.76 -5.74
CA VAL A 103 -15.47 -14.38 -5.81
C VAL A 103 -15.06 -13.83 -7.17
N GLN A 104 -16.03 -13.42 -7.98
CA GLN A 104 -15.77 -12.69 -9.21
C GLN A 104 -15.86 -11.19 -8.94
N VAL A 105 -14.86 -10.45 -9.41
CA VAL A 105 -14.81 -9.00 -9.30
C VAL A 105 -15.17 -8.39 -10.65
N ASN A 106 -16.04 -7.39 -10.64
CA ASN A 106 -16.46 -6.68 -11.85
C ASN A 106 -16.51 -5.17 -11.57
N PHE A 107 -16.05 -4.37 -12.52
CA PHE A 107 -16.09 -2.91 -12.49
C PHE A 107 -16.11 -2.39 -13.92
N ARG A 108 -16.56 -1.15 -14.13
CA ARG A 108 -16.52 -0.54 -15.46
C ARG A 108 -15.12 0.00 -15.73
N GLU A 109 -14.40 -0.63 -16.66
CA GLU A 109 -12.99 -0.29 -16.94
C GLU A 109 -12.79 1.18 -17.34
N SER A 110 -13.65 1.75 -18.19
CA SER A 110 -13.52 3.15 -18.61
C SER A 110 -13.71 4.14 -17.44
N ALA A 111 -14.65 3.84 -16.54
CA ALA A 111 -14.85 4.65 -15.33
C ALA A 111 -13.69 4.46 -14.34
N GLU A 112 -13.09 3.27 -14.30
CA GLU A 112 -11.93 3.00 -13.45
C GLU A 112 -10.69 3.76 -13.92
N ILE A 113 -10.43 3.79 -15.23
CA ILE A 113 -9.31 4.55 -15.80
C ILE A 113 -9.45 6.03 -15.46
N GLN A 114 -10.64 6.62 -15.67
CA GLN A 114 -10.88 8.02 -15.35
C GLN A 114 -10.70 8.30 -13.84
N ALA A 115 -11.13 7.38 -12.98
CA ALA A 115 -10.94 7.54 -11.54
C ALA A 115 -9.46 7.41 -11.12
N LEU A 116 -8.68 6.57 -11.80
CA LEU A 116 -7.24 6.44 -11.58
C LEU A 116 -6.46 7.69 -12.04
N GLU A 117 -6.89 8.34 -13.13
CA GLU A 117 -6.36 9.65 -13.53
C GLU A 117 -6.62 10.70 -12.44
N GLY A 118 -7.86 10.78 -11.93
CA GLY A 118 -8.20 11.66 -10.82
C GLY A 118 -7.45 11.34 -9.52
N LEU A 119 -7.18 10.06 -9.24
CA LEU A 119 -6.36 9.64 -8.11
C LEU A 119 -4.90 10.07 -8.28
N ALA A 120 -4.35 10.04 -9.50
CA ALA A 120 -2.99 10.51 -9.76
C ALA A 120 -2.87 12.03 -9.52
N GLU A 121 -3.88 12.82 -9.92
CA GLU A 121 -3.97 14.25 -9.61
C GLU A 121 -4.09 14.51 -8.09
N THR A 122 -4.89 13.68 -7.42
CA THR A 122 -5.04 13.71 -5.96
C THR A 122 -3.71 13.41 -5.28
N LEU A 123 -2.97 12.39 -5.72
CA LEU A 123 -1.65 12.05 -5.19
C LEU A 123 -0.67 13.21 -5.31
N ASN A 124 -0.65 13.92 -6.44
CA ASN A 124 0.17 15.12 -6.59
C ASN A 124 -0.20 16.21 -5.58
N SER A 125 -1.50 16.42 -5.36
CA SER A 125 -1.99 17.39 -4.37
C SER A 125 -1.59 16.99 -2.96
N VAL A 126 -1.66 15.69 -2.63
CA VAL A 126 -1.22 15.14 -1.34
C VAL A 126 0.30 15.26 -1.18
N ILE A 127 1.10 15.05 -2.23
CA ILE A 127 2.55 15.28 -2.21
C ILE A 127 2.86 16.77 -1.97
N ALA A 128 2.14 17.67 -2.62
CA ALA A 128 2.30 19.11 -2.41
C ALA A 128 1.95 19.51 -0.96
N TYR A 129 0.84 18.99 -0.41
CA TYR A 129 0.47 19.15 0.99
C TYR A 129 1.55 18.59 1.93
N TYR A 130 2.08 17.40 1.64
CA TYR A 130 3.14 16.78 2.44
C TYR A 130 4.38 17.69 2.53
N TYR A 131 4.82 18.26 1.41
CA TYR A 131 5.92 19.24 1.41
C TYR A 131 5.57 20.57 2.07
N GLN A 132 4.32 21.00 2.09
CA GLN A 132 3.97 22.29 2.70
C GLN A 132 3.79 22.18 4.21
N GLU A 133 3.14 21.12 4.68
CA GLU A 133 2.58 21.06 6.04
C GLU A 133 3.21 19.97 6.90
N ILE A 134 3.73 18.89 6.32
CA ILE A 134 4.19 17.72 7.07
C ILE A 134 5.72 17.68 7.16
N SER A 135 6.41 17.79 6.03
CA SER A 135 7.87 17.72 5.97
C SER A 135 8.45 18.58 4.85
N PRO A 136 8.64 19.89 5.10
CA PRO A 136 9.10 20.84 4.08
C PRO A 136 10.52 20.64 3.56
N ASP A 137 11.39 20.06 4.38
CA ASP A 137 12.78 19.80 4.03
C ASP A 137 12.97 18.39 3.42
N CYS A 138 11.90 17.62 3.27
CA CYS A 138 11.95 16.29 2.67
C CYS A 138 12.07 16.37 1.15
N GLU A 139 12.82 15.44 0.55
CA GLU A 139 12.87 15.25 -0.90
C GLU A 139 12.46 13.82 -1.26
N LEU A 140 11.21 13.63 -1.72
CA LEU A 140 10.74 12.33 -2.18
C LEU A 140 11.40 11.97 -3.51
N LYS A 141 11.87 10.72 -3.63
CA LYS A 141 12.63 10.24 -4.80
C LYS A 141 11.82 9.39 -5.75
N LYS A 142 10.74 8.77 -5.28
CA LYS A 142 10.01 7.75 -6.04
C LYS A 142 8.61 7.51 -5.51
N ILE A 143 7.72 7.08 -6.40
CA ILE A 143 6.43 6.47 -6.07
C ILE A 143 6.52 4.97 -6.39
N TYR A 144 6.18 4.14 -5.42
CA TYR A 144 6.03 2.70 -5.57
C TYR A 144 4.56 2.34 -5.61
N LEU A 145 4.13 1.67 -6.67
CA LEU A 145 2.76 1.18 -6.81
C LEU A 145 2.70 -0.32 -6.46
N VAL A 146 1.75 -0.68 -5.58
CA VAL A 146 1.47 -2.04 -5.10
C VAL A 146 -0.04 -2.26 -4.98
N GLY A 147 -0.47 -3.46 -4.62
CA GLY A 147 -1.88 -3.76 -4.37
C GLY A 147 -2.44 -4.87 -5.24
N GLY A 148 -3.69 -5.27 -4.95
CA GLY A 148 -4.41 -6.35 -5.62
C GLY A 148 -5.25 -5.89 -6.82
N HIS A 149 -5.18 -4.62 -7.22
CA HIS A 149 -5.95 -4.08 -8.33
C HIS A 149 -5.68 -4.86 -9.64
N PRO A 150 -6.69 -5.41 -10.34
CA PRO A 150 -6.49 -6.26 -11.52
C PRO A 150 -5.87 -5.53 -12.72
N MET A 151 -6.00 -4.20 -12.78
CA MET A 151 -5.33 -3.37 -13.79
C MET A 151 -3.99 -2.79 -13.33
N LEU A 152 -3.40 -3.25 -12.21
CA LEU A 152 -2.07 -2.79 -11.79
C LEU A 152 -0.98 -3.35 -12.72
N ARG A 153 -0.91 -2.74 -13.91
CA ARG A 153 -0.05 -3.05 -15.05
C ARG A 153 0.40 -1.74 -15.69
N LYS A 154 1.09 -1.84 -16.82
CA LYS A 154 1.86 -0.74 -17.42
C LYS A 154 1.01 0.52 -17.61
N GLU A 155 -0.26 0.35 -18.00
CA GLU A 155 -1.21 1.43 -18.24
C GLU A 155 -1.43 2.27 -16.97
N VAL A 156 -1.57 1.65 -15.79
CA VAL A 156 -1.73 2.39 -14.52
C VAL A 156 -0.42 3.07 -14.12
N GLN A 157 0.72 2.41 -14.35
CA GLN A 157 2.01 3.07 -14.11
C GLN A 157 2.19 4.31 -14.99
N GLU A 158 1.74 4.26 -16.25
CA GLU A 158 1.80 5.39 -17.19
C GLU A 158 0.90 6.55 -16.72
N ILE A 159 -0.34 6.29 -16.31
CA ILE A 159 -1.25 7.31 -15.75
C ILE A 159 -0.57 8.08 -14.60
N PHE A 160 0.00 7.36 -13.63
CA PHE A 160 0.66 8.01 -12.50
C PHE A 160 1.95 8.72 -12.93
N HIS A 161 2.68 8.19 -13.91
CA HIS A 161 3.91 8.80 -14.40
C HIS A 161 3.67 10.10 -15.16
N ASP A 162 2.60 10.17 -15.96
CA ASP A 162 2.28 11.35 -16.78
C ASP A 162 1.84 12.53 -15.92
N VAL A 163 1.23 12.25 -14.77
CA VAL A 163 0.75 13.27 -13.84
C VAL A 163 1.85 13.65 -12.83
N SER A 164 2.60 12.68 -12.31
CA SER A 164 3.60 12.91 -11.25
C SER A 164 4.96 13.35 -11.78
N SER A 165 5.58 14.33 -11.11
CA SER A 165 6.99 14.70 -11.35
C SER A 165 7.99 13.67 -10.81
N LEU A 166 7.56 12.78 -9.91
CA LEU A 166 8.37 11.71 -9.35
C LEU A 166 8.36 10.47 -10.26
N PRO A 167 9.52 9.77 -10.39
CA PRO A 167 9.55 8.46 -11.04
C PRO A 167 8.56 7.49 -10.38
N VAL A 168 7.80 6.77 -11.21
CA VAL A 168 6.83 5.77 -10.75
C VAL A 168 7.32 4.36 -11.07
N LYS A 169 7.27 3.46 -10.10
CA LYS A 169 7.69 2.06 -10.25
C LYS A 169 6.66 1.11 -9.67
N MET A 170 6.12 0.22 -10.50
CA MET A 170 5.42 -0.96 -9.99
C MET A 170 6.42 -2.00 -9.47
N ILE A 171 6.12 -2.59 -8.32
CA ILE A 171 6.92 -3.68 -7.75
C ILE A 171 6.05 -4.94 -7.63
N SER A 172 6.65 -6.10 -7.85
CA SER A 172 5.93 -7.39 -7.83
C SER A 172 6.73 -8.41 -7.05
N ALA A 173 6.04 -9.26 -6.28
CA ALA A 173 6.71 -10.24 -5.43
C ALA A 173 6.99 -11.54 -6.19
N LYS A 174 8.18 -12.12 -5.96
CA LYS A 174 8.54 -13.44 -6.47
C LYS A 174 8.34 -14.48 -5.37
N VAL A 175 8.00 -15.71 -5.76
CA VAL A 175 7.85 -16.83 -4.80
C VAL A 175 9.16 -17.13 -4.08
N SER A 176 10.28 -16.97 -4.78
CA SER A 176 11.63 -16.98 -4.21
C SER A 176 12.55 -16.17 -5.12
N GLU A 177 13.75 -15.85 -4.64
CA GLU A 177 14.75 -15.12 -5.44
C GLU A 177 15.17 -15.86 -6.72
N THR A 178 15.21 -17.19 -6.63
CA THR A 178 15.58 -18.07 -7.73
C THR A 178 14.40 -18.45 -8.62
N SER A 179 13.17 -18.23 -8.16
CA SER A 179 11.96 -18.57 -8.91
C SER A 179 11.61 -17.49 -9.93
N LYS A 180 11.30 -17.92 -11.16
CA LYS A 180 10.65 -17.07 -12.16
C LYS A 180 9.17 -16.85 -11.88
N LYS A 181 8.56 -17.63 -10.98
CA LYS A 181 7.14 -17.51 -10.62
C LYS A 181 6.93 -16.31 -9.70
N LYS A 182 5.96 -15.47 -10.07
CA LYS A 182 5.49 -14.37 -9.24
C LYS A 182 4.39 -14.85 -8.29
N ILE A 183 4.34 -14.24 -7.11
CA ILE A 183 3.16 -14.31 -6.26
C ILE A 183 2.10 -13.44 -6.94
N PRO A 184 0.87 -13.92 -7.17
CA PRO A 184 -0.20 -13.08 -7.69
C PRO A 184 -0.40 -11.85 -6.79
N ASP A 185 -0.52 -10.65 -7.37
CA ASP A 185 -0.44 -9.39 -6.62
C ASP A 185 -1.46 -9.30 -5.47
N ARG A 186 -2.67 -9.83 -5.69
CA ARG A 186 -3.74 -9.96 -4.67
C ARG A 186 -3.37 -10.77 -3.42
N TYR A 187 -2.32 -11.59 -3.47
CA TYR A 187 -1.85 -12.40 -2.34
C TYR A 187 -0.58 -11.84 -1.70
N VAL A 188 -0.01 -10.76 -2.24
CA VAL A 188 1.26 -10.20 -1.75
C VAL A 188 1.10 -9.62 -0.36
N LEU A 189 0.00 -8.91 -0.09
CA LEU A 189 -0.28 -8.39 1.25
C LEU A 189 -0.38 -9.51 2.28
N ALA A 190 -1.17 -10.55 1.97
CA ALA A 190 -1.33 -11.72 2.83
C ALA A 190 0.01 -12.45 3.08
N ALA A 191 0.85 -12.57 2.05
CA ALA A 191 2.20 -13.12 2.20
C ALA A 191 3.07 -12.26 3.12
N GLY A 192 3.01 -10.93 2.98
CA GLY A 192 3.74 -9.99 3.83
C GLY A 192 3.30 -10.01 5.29
N LEU A 193 2.01 -10.23 5.54
CA LEU A 193 1.46 -10.45 6.87
C LEU A 193 1.97 -11.78 7.46
N ALA A 194 2.00 -12.85 6.67
CA ALA A 194 2.49 -14.15 7.11
C ALA A 194 4.01 -14.17 7.44
N MET A 195 4.78 -13.22 6.91
CA MET A 195 6.20 -13.02 7.27
C MET A 195 6.41 -12.35 8.62
N LYS A 196 5.35 -11.78 9.23
CA LYS A 196 5.43 -11.30 10.60
C LYS A 196 5.52 -12.53 11.51
N GLU A 197 6.70 -12.78 12.06
CA GLU A 197 6.85 -13.74 13.15
C GLU A 197 5.94 -13.29 14.30
N VAL A 198 4.96 -14.11 14.66
CA VAL A 198 3.98 -13.86 15.75
C VAL A 198 4.24 -14.85 16.88
#